data_AF-A0A2E3XT67-F1
#
_entry.id   AF-A0A2E3XT67-F1
#
_cell.length_a   1.000
_cell.length_b   1.000
_cell.length_c   1.000
_cell.angle_alpha   90.00
_cell.angle_beta   90.00
_cell.angle_gamma   90.00
#
_symmetry.space_group_name_H-M   'P 1'
#
loop_
_entity.id
_entity.type
_entity.pdbx_description
1 polymer ?
#
loop_
_entity_poly.entity_id
_entity_poly.type
_entity_poly.pdbx_seq_one_letter_code
_entity_poly.pdbx_strand_id
1 'polypeptide(L)'
;MKKLLVLLAVGLTITSAYAQRRNRPVFTRPAPVYPSQCSYDLQRKGFFDSQWSFVERITEYGCFEAQDECEYRRSLRPDPYNFRCVFTTTPAPVPNPPPRPRSCEYRIETRFGYEPERFTATGFNACEQAEIQCDRVLRIKRSRGQVGREATCVNTATRPTPRPPRSVTAHCTVEQYFNSNSGSRPTGNRFNATGMGRTYDAARNAACSQAFNQCSQVSSGRFYCVELN
;
A
#
# COMPACT_ATOMS: atom_id res chain seq x y z
N MET A 1 49.77 19.35 42.65
CA MET A 1 49.34 19.98 41.38
C MET A 1 49.22 19.01 40.20
N LYS A 2 50.07 17.97 40.05
CA LYS A 2 49.97 17.00 38.94
C LYS A 2 48.66 16.19 38.86
N LYS A 3 47.98 15.93 39.99
CA LYS A 3 46.73 15.14 40.00
C LYS A 3 45.51 15.88 39.43
N LEU A 4 45.53 17.22 39.39
CA LEU A 4 44.42 18.02 38.90
C LEU A 4 44.37 18.09 37.36
N LEU A 5 45.53 17.99 36.71
CA LEU A 5 45.65 18.00 35.24
C LEU A 5 45.16 16.69 34.60
N VAL A 6 45.28 15.56 35.29
CA VAL A 6 44.83 14.26 34.76
C VAL A 6 43.29 14.16 34.74
N LEU A 7 42.60 14.75 35.72
CA LEU A 7 41.13 14.76 35.78
C LEU A 7 40.49 15.62 34.67
N LEU A 8 41.12 16.74 34.29
CA LEU A 8 40.65 17.60 33.21
C LEU A 8 40.79 16.94 31.82
N ALA A 9 41.85 16.15 31.61
CA ALA A 9 42.05 15.43 30.34
C ALA A 9 41.00 14.32 30.12
N VAL A 10 40.57 13.62 31.17
CA VAL A 10 39.55 12.57 31.06
C VAL A 10 38.16 13.17 30.81
N GLY A 11 37.84 14.33 31.40
CA GLY A 11 36.55 15.01 31.17
C GLY A 11 36.32 15.45 29.71
N LEU A 12 37.37 15.85 28.99
CA LEU A 12 37.28 16.31 27.60
C LEU A 12 37.14 15.19 26.56
N THR A 13 37.45 13.94 26.91
CA THR A 13 37.30 12.80 25.98
C THR A 13 35.91 12.18 26.00
N ILE A 14 35.14 12.37 27.08
CA ILE A 14 33.80 11.79 27.22
C ILE A 14 32.75 12.66 26.48
N THR A 15 32.96 13.97 26.39
CA THR A 15 32.04 14.88 25.68
C THR A 15 32.15 14.79 24.16
N SER A 16 33.31 14.44 23.61
CA SER A 16 33.49 14.28 22.16
C SER A 16 32.83 13.02 21.59
N ALA A 17 32.70 11.95 22.38
CA ALA A 17 32.03 10.72 21.96
C ALA A 17 30.49 10.88 21.86
N TYR A 18 29.89 11.78 22.65
CA TYR A 18 28.44 12.04 22.59
C TYR A 18 28.03 12.97 21.44
N ALA A 19 28.91 13.87 21.01
CA ALA A 19 28.63 14.77 19.88
C ALA A 19 28.57 14.03 18.52
N GLN A 20 29.35 12.96 18.33
CA GLN A 20 29.38 12.21 17.08
C GLN A 20 28.16 11.29 16.85
N ARG A 21 27.31 11.03 17.86
CA ARG A 21 26.09 10.23 17.67
C ARG A 21 24.93 10.99 17.02
N ARG A 22 24.94 12.33 17.00
CA ARG A 22 23.84 13.13 16.43
C ARG A 22 24.06 13.56 14.97
N ASN A 23 25.28 13.44 14.44
CA ASN A 23 25.61 13.80 13.05
C ASN A 23 26.07 12.58 12.24
N ARG A 24 25.32 11.48 12.25
CA ARG A 24 25.50 10.47 11.21
C ARG A 24 24.84 10.99 9.94
N PRO A 25 25.59 11.18 8.83
CA PRO A 25 24.95 11.45 7.54
C PRO A 25 24.02 10.27 7.26
N VAL A 26 22.73 10.57 7.12
CA VAL A 26 21.78 9.60 6.59
C VAL A 26 22.23 9.35 5.16
N PHE A 27 22.88 8.21 4.93
CA PHE A 27 23.13 7.71 3.59
C PHE A 27 21.77 7.32 3.00
N THR A 28 21.01 8.32 2.56
CA THR A 28 19.95 8.12 1.59
C THR A 28 20.65 7.70 0.30
N ARG A 29 20.85 6.39 0.12
CA ARG A 29 21.15 5.87 -1.22
C ARG A 29 20.09 6.47 -2.16
N PRO A 30 20.47 7.13 -3.26
CA PRO A 30 19.49 7.58 -4.24
C PRO A 30 18.63 6.38 -4.60
N ALA A 31 17.32 6.54 -4.44
CA ALA A 31 16.37 5.50 -4.81
C ALA A 31 16.65 5.14 -6.27
N PRO A 32 16.92 3.86 -6.60
CA PRO A 32 17.17 3.47 -7.97
C PRO A 32 15.97 3.91 -8.82
N VAL A 33 16.24 4.68 -9.88
CA VAL A 33 15.22 5.12 -10.82
C VAL A 33 14.89 3.92 -11.70
N TYR A 34 13.93 3.12 -11.25
CA TYR A 34 13.40 2.02 -12.03
C TYR A 34 12.38 2.55 -13.06
N PRO A 35 12.31 1.97 -14.27
CA PRO A 35 11.27 2.31 -15.24
C PRO A 35 9.88 2.14 -14.58
N SER A 36 8.98 3.09 -14.81
CA SER A 36 7.70 3.21 -14.09
C SER A 36 6.69 2.08 -14.35
N GLN A 37 7.04 1.11 -15.20
CA GLN A 37 6.16 0.01 -15.60
C GLN A 37 6.97 -1.29 -15.69
N CYS A 38 6.86 -2.09 -14.65
CA CYS A 38 7.45 -3.43 -14.58
C CYS A 38 6.36 -4.40 -14.17
N SER A 39 6.31 -5.56 -14.83
CA SER A 39 5.42 -6.64 -14.41
C SER A 39 6.21 -7.92 -14.18
N TYR A 40 5.75 -8.74 -13.24
CA TYR A 40 6.28 -10.08 -13.04
C TYR A 40 5.17 -11.09 -13.24
N ASP A 41 5.44 -12.10 -14.06
CA ASP A 41 4.56 -13.23 -14.26
C ASP A 41 5.00 -14.37 -13.34
N LEU A 42 4.10 -14.83 -12.49
CA LEU A 42 4.24 -16.09 -11.77
C LEU A 42 3.93 -17.21 -12.75
N GLN A 43 4.94 -18.04 -13.04
CA GLN A 43 4.81 -19.18 -13.92
C GLN A 43 4.90 -20.47 -13.13
N ARG A 44 4.16 -21.49 -13.54
CA ARG A 44 4.21 -22.86 -12.99
C ARG A 44 4.81 -23.81 -14.00
N LYS A 45 5.64 -24.75 -13.54
CA LYS A 45 6.15 -25.84 -14.36
C LYS A 45 5.05 -26.89 -14.57
N GLY A 46 4.82 -27.29 -15.82
CA GLY A 46 3.89 -28.37 -16.15
C GLY A 46 4.31 -29.69 -15.49
N PHE A 47 3.33 -30.54 -15.16
CA PHE A 47 3.59 -31.85 -14.54
C PHE A 47 4.19 -32.84 -15.54
N PHE A 48 3.77 -32.77 -16.82
CA PHE A 48 4.22 -33.66 -17.89
C PHE A 48 5.08 -32.96 -18.95
N ASP A 49 5.07 -31.63 -18.99
CA ASP A 49 5.84 -30.84 -19.94
C ASP A 49 6.90 -29.99 -19.23
N SER A 50 8.08 -29.88 -19.84
CA SER A 50 9.13 -28.94 -19.41
C SER A 50 8.77 -27.47 -19.64
N GLN A 51 7.54 -27.20 -20.10
CA GLN A 51 7.03 -25.87 -20.37
C GLN A 51 6.54 -25.19 -19.09
N TRP A 52 6.75 -23.88 -19.04
CA TRP A 52 6.29 -23.03 -17.95
C TRP A 52 4.99 -22.34 -18.39
N SER A 53 3.90 -22.61 -17.67
CA SER A 53 2.60 -22.01 -17.93
C SER A 53 2.40 -20.76 -17.08
N PHE A 54 1.83 -19.72 -17.67
CA PHE A 54 1.38 -18.52 -16.95
C PHE A 54 0.34 -18.89 -15.89
N VAL A 55 0.48 -18.32 -14.69
CA VAL A 55 -0.50 -18.45 -13.61
C VAL A 55 -1.14 -17.10 -13.33
N GLU A 56 -0.30 -16.10 -13.06
CA GLU A 56 -0.77 -14.78 -12.61
C GLU A 56 0.25 -13.70 -12.96
N ARG A 57 -0.22 -12.48 -13.21
CA ARG A 57 0.59 -11.30 -13.50
C ARG A 57 0.50 -10.30 -12.36
N ILE A 58 1.63 -9.76 -11.96
CA ILE A 58 1.76 -8.77 -10.89
C ILE A 58 2.18 -7.44 -11.52
N THR A 59 1.25 -6.50 -11.57
CA THR A 59 1.42 -5.16 -12.19
C THR A 59 1.08 -4.02 -11.23
N GLU A 60 0.65 -4.33 -10.01
CA GLU A 60 0.12 -3.36 -9.06
C GLU A 60 1.22 -2.59 -8.29
N TYR A 61 2.50 -2.93 -8.53
CA TYR A 61 3.64 -2.52 -7.72
C TYR A 61 4.78 -2.00 -8.60
N GLY A 62 5.70 -1.22 -8.02
CA GLY A 62 6.97 -0.84 -8.68
C GLY A 62 7.84 -2.07 -8.97
N CYS A 63 8.90 -1.93 -9.78
CA CYS A 63 9.68 -3.08 -10.28
C CYS A 63 10.30 -3.95 -9.18
N PHE A 64 10.83 -3.32 -8.14
CA PHE A 64 11.44 -4.05 -7.03
C PHE A 64 10.34 -4.71 -6.19
N GLU A 65 9.27 -3.99 -5.93
CA GLU A 65 8.14 -4.44 -5.12
C GLU A 65 7.31 -5.55 -5.80
N ALA A 66 7.18 -5.51 -7.13
CA ALA A 66 6.50 -6.53 -7.91
C ALA A 66 7.28 -7.86 -7.92
N GLN A 67 8.61 -7.79 -7.85
CA GLN A 67 9.46 -8.97 -7.72
C GLN A 67 9.27 -9.63 -6.36
N ASP A 68 9.33 -8.85 -5.28
CA ASP A 68 9.17 -9.35 -3.91
C ASP A 68 7.78 -9.93 -3.67
N GLU A 69 6.72 -9.28 -4.16
CA GLU A 69 5.36 -9.81 -4.10
C GLU A 69 5.22 -11.12 -4.89
N CYS A 70 5.88 -11.23 -6.05
CA CYS A 70 5.91 -12.46 -6.81
C CYS A 70 6.56 -13.60 -6.01
N GLU A 71 7.71 -13.33 -5.40
CA GLU A 71 8.43 -14.29 -4.57
C GLU A 71 7.64 -14.69 -3.33
N TYR A 72 6.94 -13.74 -2.71
CA TYR A 72 6.04 -14.01 -1.60
C TYR A 72 4.90 -14.94 -2.02
N ARG A 73 4.21 -14.65 -3.13
CA ARG A 73 3.12 -15.51 -3.65
C ARG A 73 3.62 -16.88 -4.07
N ARG A 74 4.85 -16.98 -4.60
CA ARG A 74 5.53 -18.25 -4.84
C ARG A 74 5.70 -19.03 -3.54
N SER A 75 6.17 -18.37 -2.47
CA SER A 75 6.45 -19.01 -1.16
C SER A 75 5.19 -19.55 -0.48
N LEU A 76 4.02 -18.97 -0.76
CA LEU A 76 2.72 -19.44 -0.25
C LEU A 76 2.16 -20.65 -1.01
N ARG A 77 2.74 -21.06 -2.15
CA ARG A 77 2.25 -22.24 -2.89
C ARG A 77 2.73 -23.53 -2.21
N PRO A 78 1.95 -24.63 -2.28
CA PRO A 78 2.34 -25.92 -1.71
C PRO A 78 3.69 -26.44 -2.22
N ASP A 79 4.02 -26.17 -3.49
CA ASP A 79 5.26 -26.60 -4.14
C ASP A 79 6.03 -25.41 -4.73
N PRO A 80 6.70 -24.58 -3.90
CA PRO A 80 7.31 -23.33 -4.36
C PRO A 80 8.37 -23.53 -5.46
N TYR A 81 9.01 -24.70 -5.51
CA TYR A 81 10.00 -25.08 -6.53
C TYR A 81 9.41 -25.26 -7.93
N ASN A 82 8.11 -25.54 -8.04
CA ASN A 82 7.41 -25.65 -9.32
C ASN A 82 6.93 -24.29 -9.84
N PHE A 83 7.23 -23.20 -9.14
CA PHE A 83 6.88 -21.85 -9.56
C PHE A 83 8.13 -21.01 -9.73
N ARG A 84 8.08 -20.03 -10.64
CA ARG A 84 9.12 -19.03 -10.81
C ARG A 84 8.52 -17.68 -11.14
N CYS A 85 9.24 -16.64 -10.76
CA CYS A 85 8.92 -15.27 -11.11
C CYS A 85 9.72 -14.86 -12.34
N VAL A 86 9.03 -14.43 -13.40
CA VAL A 86 9.66 -13.99 -14.65
C VAL A 86 9.31 -12.54 -14.87
N PHE A 87 10.32 -11.71 -15.14
CA PHE A 87 10.12 -10.32 -15.52
C PHE A 87 9.48 -10.22 -16.91
N THR A 88 8.42 -9.43 -17.03
CA THR A 88 7.72 -9.20 -18.30
C THR A 88 7.56 -7.70 -18.53
N THR A 89 8.00 -7.22 -19.69
CA THR A 89 7.98 -5.79 -20.08
C THR A 89 6.68 -5.35 -20.75
N THR A 90 5.65 -6.20 -20.76
CA THR A 90 4.39 -5.86 -21.43
C THR A 90 3.70 -4.66 -20.77
N PRO A 91 3.29 -3.63 -21.54
CA PRO A 91 2.57 -2.49 -21.00
C PRO A 91 1.20 -2.95 -20.49
N ALA A 92 1.05 -2.99 -19.16
CA ALA A 92 -0.21 -3.30 -18.52
C ALA A 92 -1.11 -2.06 -18.46
N PRO A 93 -2.44 -2.23 -18.56
CA PRO A 93 -3.40 -1.13 -18.50
C PRO A 93 -3.41 -0.47 -17.10
N VAL A 94 -3.45 0.86 -17.11
CA VAL A 94 -3.78 1.87 -16.07
C VAL A 94 -3.64 1.47 -14.58
N PRO A 95 -2.87 2.22 -13.77
CA PRO A 95 -2.40 1.80 -12.45
C PRO A 95 -3.51 1.73 -11.39
N ASN A 96 -3.60 0.60 -10.70
CA ASN A 96 -4.08 0.59 -9.31
C ASN A 96 -3.10 1.40 -8.46
N PRO A 97 -3.56 2.26 -7.54
CA PRO A 97 -2.66 2.99 -6.65
C PRO A 97 -1.82 1.98 -5.85
N PRO A 98 -0.48 2.16 -5.78
CA PRO A 98 0.38 1.24 -5.05
C PRO A 98 -0.17 1.09 -3.62
N PRO A 99 -0.29 -0.13 -3.09
CA PRO A 99 -0.77 -0.31 -1.73
C PRO A 99 0.16 0.46 -0.79
N ARG A 100 -0.43 1.42 -0.07
CA ARG A 100 0.32 2.29 0.83
C ARG A 100 1.08 1.41 1.84
N PRO A 101 2.37 1.70 2.09
CA PRO A 101 3.15 0.96 3.07
C PRO A 101 2.40 0.95 4.40
N ARG A 102 2.23 -0.24 4.98
CA ARG A 102 1.59 -0.38 6.29
C ARG A 102 2.53 0.24 7.33
N SER A 103 1.99 1.03 8.24
CA SER A 103 2.72 1.49 9.43
C SER A 103 2.15 0.75 10.63
N CYS A 104 3.01 0.11 11.42
CA CYS A 104 2.60 -0.54 12.65
C CYS A 104 3.35 0.06 13.83
N GLU A 105 2.67 0.11 14.98
CA GLU A 105 3.19 0.63 16.23
C GLU A 105 2.92 -0.41 17.32
N TYR A 106 3.97 -0.77 18.06
CA TYR A 106 3.88 -1.61 19.25
C TYR A 106 4.32 -0.82 20.48
N ARG A 107 3.72 -1.14 21.63
CA ARG A 107 4.10 -0.62 22.94
C ARG A 107 4.14 -1.74 23.96
N ILE A 108 4.92 -1.55 25.02
CA ILE A 108 4.93 -2.48 26.14
C ILE A 108 3.76 -2.10 27.07
N GLU A 109 2.80 -2.99 27.21
CA GLU A 109 1.73 -2.91 28.20
C GLU A 109 2.19 -3.57 29.50
N THR A 110 1.95 -2.90 30.61
CA THR A 110 2.23 -3.37 31.97
C THR A 110 0.95 -3.27 32.81
N ARG A 111 0.96 -3.84 34.02
CA ARG A 111 -0.14 -3.70 34.99
C ARG A 111 -0.52 -2.24 35.28
N PHE A 112 0.40 -1.30 35.13
CA PHE A 112 0.19 0.13 35.40
C PHE A 112 -0.13 0.94 34.13
N GLY A 113 -0.29 0.28 32.98
CA GLY A 113 -0.52 0.90 31.68
C GLY A 113 0.68 0.77 30.74
N TYR A 114 0.79 1.69 29.78
CA TYR A 114 1.78 1.62 28.72
C TYR A 114 3.09 2.30 29.07
N GLU A 115 4.20 1.64 28.76
CA GLU A 115 5.52 2.28 28.73
C GLU A 115 5.54 3.44 27.71
N PRO A 116 6.34 4.49 27.96
CA PRO A 116 6.43 5.65 27.06
C PRO A 116 7.09 5.30 25.71
N GLU A 117 7.86 4.22 25.68
CA GLU A 117 8.59 3.75 24.50
C GLU A 117 7.63 3.19 23.44
N ARG A 118 7.89 3.53 22.18
CA ARG A 118 7.08 3.11 21.03
C ARG A 118 7.99 2.51 19.97
N PHE A 119 7.54 1.40 19.40
CA PHE A 119 8.27 0.68 18.35
C PHE A 119 7.46 0.81 17.07
N THR A 120 7.94 1.65 16.16
CA THR A 120 7.29 1.91 14.88
C THR A 120 8.13 1.38 13.73
N ALA A 121 7.48 0.75 12.77
CA ALA A 121 8.10 0.38 11.51
C ALA A 121 7.14 0.67 10.36
N THR A 122 7.72 0.84 9.18
CA THR A 122 7.01 1.15 7.93
C THR A 122 7.43 0.15 6.85
N GLY A 123 6.48 -0.34 6.07
CA GLY A 123 6.71 -1.37 5.04
C GLY A 123 5.71 -2.52 5.11
N PHE A 124 5.87 -3.53 4.25
CA PHE A 124 4.95 -4.68 4.24
C PHE A 124 5.10 -5.55 5.51
N ASN A 125 6.31 -5.68 6.05
CA ASN A 125 6.59 -6.39 7.31
C ASN A 125 6.67 -5.44 8.52
N ALA A 126 6.05 -4.26 8.43
CA ALA A 126 6.09 -3.26 9.50
C ALA A 126 5.63 -3.81 10.86
N CYS A 127 4.58 -4.63 10.88
CA CYS A 127 4.07 -5.19 12.14
C CYS A 127 5.06 -6.17 12.75
N GLU A 128 5.58 -7.11 11.96
CA GLU A 128 6.58 -8.09 12.41
C GLU A 128 7.88 -7.40 12.87
N GLN A 129 8.36 -6.41 12.13
CA GLN A 129 9.56 -5.67 12.52
C GLN A 129 9.37 -4.85 13.80
N ALA A 130 8.22 -4.19 13.96
CA ALA A 130 7.89 -3.43 15.17
C ALA A 130 7.72 -4.36 16.38
N GLU A 131 7.12 -5.54 16.19
CA GLU A 131 6.95 -6.56 17.21
C GLU A 131 8.29 -7.12 17.68
N ILE A 132 9.17 -7.53 16.76
CA ILE A 132 10.51 -8.03 17.08
C ILE A 132 11.33 -6.99 17.86
N GLN A 133 11.23 -5.71 17.47
CA GLN A 133 11.88 -4.62 18.19
C GLN A 133 11.32 -4.46 19.61
N CYS A 134 10.01 -4.51 19.76
CA CYS A 134 9.34 -4.45 21.06
C CYS A 134 9.77 -5.61 21.95
N ASP A 135 9.73 -6.85 21.46
CA ASP A 135 10.07 -8.05 22.22
C ASP A 135 11.53 -8.07 22.67
N ARG A 136 12.44 -7.58 21.83
CA ARG A 136 13.85 -7.43 22.20
C ARG A 136 14.00 -6.51 23.40
N VAL A 137 13.33 -5.35 23.40
CA VAL A 137 13.41 -4.39 24.51
C VAL A 137 12.69 -4.92 25.74
N LEU A 138 11.52 -5.54 25.59
CA LEU A 138 10.78 -6.19 26.67
C LEU A 138 11.65 -7.23 27.39
N ARG A 139 12.38 -8.06 26.66
CA ARG A 139 13.30 -9.06 27.23
C ARG A 139 14.41 -8.40 28.07
N ILE A 140 15.00 -7.32 27.57
CA ILE A 140 16.04 -6.57 28.29
C ILE A 140 15.48 -5.93 29.56
N LYS A 141 14.31 -5.27 29.46
CA LYS A 141 13.66 -4.65 30.62
C LYS A 141 13.26 -5.67 31.69
N ARG A 142 12.75 -6.84 31.28
CA ARG A 142 12.47 -7.96 32.19
C ARG A 142 13.73 -8.47 32.89
N SER A 143 14.83 -8.65 32.15
CA SER A 143 16.10 -9.09 32.77
C SER A 143 16.68 -8.08 33.76
N ARG A 144 16.33 -6.80 33.62
CA ARG A 144 16.74 -5.71 34.51
C ARG A 144 15.74 -5.43 35.65
N GLY A 145 14.65 -6.18 35.73
CA GLY A 145 13.58 -5.96 36.72
C GLY A 145 12.81 -4.65 36.55
N GLN A 146 12.90 -4.00 35.38
CA GLN A 146 12.26 -2.70 35.11
C GLN A 146 10.77 -2.84 34.78
N VAL A 147 10.34 -4.02 34.34
CA VAL A 147 8.94 -4.33 34.02
C VAL A 147 8.56 -5.68 34.64
N GLY A 148 7.29 -5.83 35.02
CA GLY A 148 6.77 -7.06 35.60
C GLY A 148 6.79 -8.25 34.62
N ARG A 149 6.67 -9.47 35.16
CA ARG A 149 6.59 -10.70 34.33
C ARG A 149 5.41 -10.70 33.37
N GLU A 150 4.35 -10.00 33.75
CA GLU A 150 3.10 -9.86 32.99
C GLU A 150 3.16 -8.81 31.89
N ALA A 151 4.26 -8.05 31.77
CA ALA A 151 4.37 -7.02 30.73
C ALA A 151 4.41 -7.67 29.33
N THR A 152 3.64 -7.18 28.37
CA THR A 152 3.56 -7.76 27.01
C THR A 152 3.70 -6.70 25.94
N CYS A 153 4.13 -7.10 24.74
CA CYS A 153 4.15 -6.22 23.57
C CYS A 153 2.79 -6.28 22.90
N VAL A 154 2.14 -5.12 22.78
CA VAL A 154 0.81 -5.01 22.17
C VAL A 154 0.83 -4.02 21.02
N ASN A 155 0.09 -4.34 19.97
CA ASN A 155 -0.07 -3.48 18.81
C ASN A 155 -1.00 -2.31 19.15
N THR A 156 -0.45 -1.10 19.15
CA THR A 156 -1.20 0.14 19.42
C THR A 156 -1.57 0.90 18.16
N ALA A 157 -1.17 0.42 16.97
CA ALA A 157 -1.69 0.91 15.69
C ALA A 157 -3.17 0.55 15.46
N THR A 158 -3.78 -0.23 16.34
CA THR A 158 -5.21 -0.57 16.36
C THR A 158 -6.10 0.44 17.08
N ARG A 159 -5.78 1.74 17.07
CA ARG A 159 -6.87 2.68 16.82
C ARG A 159 -6.94 2.79 15.31
N PRO A 160 -7.97 2.23 14.63
CA PRO A 160 -8.15 2.52 13.22
C PRO A 160 -8.20 4.05 13.13
N THR A 161 -7.14 4.66 12.61
CA THR A 161 -7.31 5.92 11.90
C THR A 161 -8.46 5.63 10.95
N PRO A 162 -9.57 6.39 11.01
CA PRO A 162 -10.68 6.17 10.09
C PRO A 162 -10.05 6.12 8.72
N ARG A 163 -10.04 4.93 8.11
CA ARG A 163 -9.53 4.75 6.76
C ARG A 163 -10.24 5.83 5.97
N PRO A 164 -9.56 6.81 5.35
CA PRO A 164 -10.26 7.78 4.52
C PRO A 164 -11.10 6.94 3.56
N PRO A 165 -12.43 7.16 3.52
CA PRO A 165 -13.33 6.28 2.79
C PRO A 165 -12.75 6.10 1.40
N ARG A 166 -12.44 4.86 1.02
CA ARG A 166 -11.92 4.57 -0.32
C ARG A 166 -13.01 5.01 -1.29
N SER A 167 -12.80 6.16 -1.93
CA SER A 167 -13.63 6.62 -3.02
C SER A 167 -13.17 5.88 -4.27
N VAL A 168 -14.05 5.06 -4.83
CA VAL A 168 -13.89 4.47 -6.15
C VAL A 168 -14.47 5.47 -7.15
N THR A 169 -13.79 5.63 -8.28
CA THR A 169 -14.27 6.41 -9.43
C THR A 169 -14.83 5.47 -10.48
N ALA A 170 -15.95 5.83 -11.10
CA ALA A 170 -16.50 5.12 -12.25
C ALA A 170 -16.93 6.13 -13.32
N HIS A 171 -16.95 5.67 -14.57
CA HIS A 171 -17.37 6.46 -15.72
C HIS A 171 -18.66 5.89 -16.28
N CYS A 172 -19.53 6.77 -16.77
CA CYS A 172 -20.76 6.38 -17.45
C CYS A 172 -20.96 7.27 -18.66
N THR A 173 -21.42 6.65 -19.75
CA THR A 173 -21.72 7.31 -21.01
C THR A 173 -23.19 7.10 -21.33
N VAL A 174 -23.89 8.19 -21.61
CA VAL A 174 -25.29 8.20 -22.03
C VAL A 174 -25.39 8.80 -23.42
N GLU A 175 -26.13 8.16 -24.31
CA GLU A 175 -26.39 8.63 -25.66
C GLU A 175 -27.85 9.04 -25.82
N GLN A 176 -28.08 10.14 -26.53
CA GLN A 176 -29.42 10.63 -26.80
C GLN A 176 -30.00 9.96 -28.05
N TYR A 177 -31.26 9.55 -27.95
CA TYR A 177 -32.04 8.93 -29.01
C TYR A 177 -33.25 9.79 -29.35
N PHE A 178 -33.56 9.87 -30.64
CA PHE A 178 -34.79 10.45 -31.14
C PHE A 178 -35.83 9.36 -31.34
N ASN A 179 -36.98 9.50 -30.68
CA ASN A 179 -38.12 8.62 -30.87
C ASN A 179 -38.95 9.08 -32.09
N SER A 180 -38.88 8.31 -33.17
CA SER A 180 -39.70 8.52 -34.37
C SER A 180 -40.80 7.47 -34.46
N ASN A 181 -41.87 7.74 -35.21
CA ASN A 181 -42.93 6.76 -35.44
C ASN A 181 -42.41 5.46 -36.11
N SER A 182 -41.23 5.51 -36.74
CA SER A 182 -40.53 4.40 -37.39
C SER A 182 -39.47 3.72 -36.50
N GLY A 183 -39.38 4.08 -35.22
CA GLY A 183 -38.41 3.55 -34.27
C GLY A 183 -37.41 4.59 -33.75
N SER A 184 -36.51 4.14 -32.88
CA SER A 184 -35.54 4.99 -32.21
C SER A 184 -34.24 5.12 -33.00
N ARG A 185 -33.73 6.35 -33.14
CA ARG A 185 -32.46 6.62 -33.83
C ARG A 185 -31.48 7.36 -32.91
N PRO A 186 -30.19 6.96 -32.86
CA PRO A 186 -29.19 7.70 -32.10
C PRO A 186 -28.98 9.07 -32.75
N THR A 187 -28.86 10.12 -31.93
CA THR A 187 -28.59 11.47 -32.43
C THR A 187 -27.09 11.75 -32.60
N GLY A 188 -26.23 10.87 -32.06
CA GLY A 188 -24.79 11.06 -31.98
C GLY A 188 -24.34 11.92 -30.79
N ASN A 189 -25.28 12.52 -30.04
CA ASN A 189 -24.95 13.28 -28.84
C ASN A 189 -24.68 12.33 -27.67
N ARG A 190 -23.45 12.39 -27.13
CA ARG A 190 -22.99 11.57 -26.01
C ARG A 190 -22.60 12.44 -24.82
N PHE A 191 -23.01 11.99 -23.64
CA PHE A 191 -22.80 12.66 -22.37
C PHE A 191 -21.99 11.73 -21.47
N ASN A 192 -20.78 12.16 -21.13
CA ASN A 192 -19.86 11.42 -20.29
C ASN A 192 -19.78 12.10 -18.93
N ALA A 193 -19.93 11.31 -17.87
CA ALA A 193 -19.73 11.80 -16.51
C ALA A 193 -18.88 10.82 -15.70
N THR A 194 -18.25 11.36 -14.66
CA THR A 194 -17.43 10.60 -13.73
C THR A 194 -18.01 10.78 -12.34
N GLY A 195 -18.33 9.66 -11.70
CA GLY A 195 -18.89 9.63 -10.35
C GLY A 195 -17.89 9.06 -9.35
N MET A 196 -18.01 9.51 -8.11
CA MET A 196 -17.24 8.99 -6.98
C MET A 196 -18.18 8.36 -5.96
N GLY A 197 -17.80 7.21 -5.40
CA GLY A 197 -18.60 6.49 -4.43
C GLY A 197 -17.77 5.58 -3.53
N ARG A 198 -18.36 5.09 -2.44
CA ARG A 198 -17.67 4.15 -1.52
C ARG A 198 -17.54 2.74 -2.11
N THR A 199 -18.33 2.42 -3.12
CA THR A 199 -18.31 1.18 -3.91
C THR A 199 -18.33 1.53 -5.40
N TYR A 200 -17.93 0.59 -6.25
CA TYR A 200 -17.99 0.77 -7.70
C TYR A 200 -19.43 1.04 -8.18
N ASP A 201 -20.41 0.31 -7.65
CA ASP A 201 -21.82 0.52 -8.01
C ASP A 201 -22.33 1.91 -7.61
N ALA A 202 -21.96 2.40 -6.42
CA ALA A 202 -22.32 3.75 -6.00
C ALA A 202 -21.65 4.83 -6.86
N ALA A 203 -20.39 4.61 -7.25
CA ALA A 203 -19.66 5.49 -8.15
C ALA A 203 -20.27 5.49 -9.56
N ARG A 204 -20.67 4.32 -10.07
CA ARG A 204 -21.33 4.15 -11.37
C ARG A 204 -22.69 4.82 -11.38
N ASN A 205 -23.51 4.62 -10.34
CA ASN A 205 -24.80 5.28 -10.22
C ASN A 205 -24.66 6.80 -10.16
N ALA A 206 -23.67 7.31 -9.42
CA ALA A 206 -23.37 8.74 -9.39
C ALA A 206 -22.95 9.26 -10.78
N ALA A 207 -22.08 8.53 -11.48
CA ALA A 207 -21.65 8.86 -12.85
C ALA A 207 -22.84 8.89 -13.81
N CYS A 208 -23.65 7.82 -13.85
CA CYS A 208 -24.78 7.71 -14.76
C CYS A 208 -25.84 8.77 -14.45
N SER A 209 -26.16 9.03 -13.18
CA SER A 209 -27.12 10.09 -12.83
C SER A 209 -26.68 11.47 -13.35
N GLN A 210 -25.39 11.81 -13.25
CA GLN A 210 -24.86 13.04 -13.85
C GLN A 210 -24.95 13.04 -15.38
N ALA A 211 -24.57 11.94 -16.04
CA ALA A 211 -24.65 11.83 -17.49
C ALA A 211 -26.11 11.93 -17.99
N PHE A 212 -27.05 11.30 -17.30
CA PHE A 212 -28.49 11.40 -17.57
C PHE A 212 -29.03 12.81 -17.34
N ASN A 213 -28.59 13.50 -16.29
CA ASN A 213 -28.98 14.88 -16.03
C ASN A 213 -28.46 15.83 -17.10
N GLN A 214 -27.23 15.65 -17.57
CA GLN A 214 -26.68 16.42 -18.69
C GLN A 214 -27.47 16.15 -19.98
N CYS A 215 -27.78 14.89 -20.26
CA CYS A 215 -28.56 14.50 -21.41
C CYS A 215 -30.01 15.04 -21.35
N SER A 216 -30.65 15.01 -20.17
CA SER A 216 -32.03 15.47 -20.00
C SER A 216 -32.16 16.99 -20.12
N GLN A 217 -31.14 17.76 -19.73
CA GLN A 217 -31.12 19.22 -19.88
C GLN A 217 -31.16 19.66 -21.35
N VAL A 218 -30.64 18.84 -22.27
CA VAL A 218 -30.65 19.12 -23.71
C VAL A 218 -31.67 18.28 -24.47
N SER A 219 -32.39 17.38 -23.79
CA SER A 219 -33.45 16.58 -24.38
C SER A 219 -34.79 17.28 -24.20
N SER A 220 -35.53 17.47 -25.30
CA SER A 220 -36.88 18.03 -25.27
C SER A 220 -37.80 17.23 -26.20
N GLY A 221 -39.10 17.16 -25.89
CA GLY A 221 -40.07 16.48 -26.76
C GLY A 221 -39.80 14.98 -26.95
N ARG A 222 -39.43 14.58 -28.18
CA ARG A 222 -39.27 13.16 -28.57
C ARG A 222 -37.88 12.57 -28.30
N PHE A 223 -36.97 13.33 -27.70
CA PHE A 223 -35.64 12.84 -27.36
C PHE A 223 -35.65 12.14 -26.00
N TYR A 224 -34.93 11.02 -25.89
CA TYR A 224 -34.73 10.28 -24.65
C TYR A 224 -33.28 9.81 -24.54
N CYS A 225 -32.84 9.46 -23.35
CA CYS A 225 -31.45 9.15 -23.04
C CYS A 225 -31.29 7.65 -22.73
N VAL A 226 -30.21 7.03 -23.19
CA VAL A 226 -29.91 5.61 -22.98
C VAL A 226 -28.46 5.43 -22.54
N GLU A 227 -28.22 4.61 -21.52
CA GLU A 227 -26.87 4.24 -21.09
C GLU A 227 -26.21 3.33 -22.13
N LEU A 228 -24.95 3.63 -22.49
CA LEU A 228 -24.11 2.76 -23.29
C LEU A 228 -23.27 1.89 -22.34
N ASN A 229 -23.50 0.57 -22.37
CA ASN A 229 -22.73 -0.42 -21.62
C ASN A 229 -21.33 -0.65 -22.22
#